data_AF-A0A6I1IC44-F1
#
_entry.id   AF-A0A6I1IC44-F1
#
_cell.length_a   1.000
_cell.length_b   1.000
_cell.length_c   1.000
_cell.angle_alpha   90.00
_cell.angle_beta   90.00
_cell.angle_gamma   90.00
#
_symmetry.space_group_name_H-M   'P 1'
#
loop_
_entity.id
_entity.type
_entity.pdbx_description
1 polymer ?
#
loop_
_entity_poly.entity_id
_entity_poly.type
_entity_poly.pdbx_seq_one_letter_code
_entity_poly.pdbx_strand_id
1 'polypeptide(L)'
;MPHTIIAGIDKDLLAALDARAGLLTLRAILLRYQASGVTAAQVAGLLQELRAATQDEALEDTILDALDMVTGWCGPELRVWDEAGGNRAS
;
A
#
# COMPACT_ATOMS: atom_id res chain seq x y z
N MET A 1 12.50 -9.85 -7.97
CA MET A 1 11.24 -9.40 -8.61
C MET A 1 10.19 -9.50 -7.55
N PRO A 2 9.48 -8.42 -7.21
CA PRO A 2 8.39 -8.50 -6.26
C PRO A 2 7.35 -9.52 -6.73
N HIS A 3 6.75 -10.24 -5.80
CA HIS A 3 5.70 -11.20 -6.10
C HIS A 3 4.48 -10.48 -6.73
N THR A 4 4.02 -10.94 -7.90
CA THR A 4 2.81 -10.43 -8.55
C THR A 4 1.57 -10.94 -7.83
N ILE A 5 0.73 -10.03 -7.32
CA ILE A 5 -0.56 -10.34 -6.68
C ILE A 5 -1.67 -10.32 -7.75
N ILE A 6 -1.90 -9.17 -8.38
CA ILE A 6 -2.83 -9.00 -9.50
C ILE A 6 -2.17 -8.11 -10.54
N ALA A 7 -1.63 -8.70 -11.61
CA ALA A 7 -0.74 -8.02 -12.56
C ALA A 7 -1.22 -6.64 -13.05
N GLY A 8 -2.52 -6.49 -13.31
CA GLY A 8 -3.08 -5.20 -13.74
C GLY A 8 -3.06 -4.14 -12.65
N ILE A 9 -3.39 -4.51 -11.41
CA ILE A 9 -3.39 -3.58 -10.27
C ILE A 9 -1.95 -3.32 -9.81
N ASP A 10 -1.09 -4.33 -9.83
CA ASP A 10 0.35 -4.21 -9.50
C ASP A 10 1.02 -3.19 -10.41
N LYS A 11 0.74 -3.25 -11.71
CA LYS A 11 1.27 -2.27 -12.67
C LYS A 11 0.81 -0.85 -12.34
N ASP A 12 -0.46 -0.66 -12.01
CA ASP A 12 -1.00 0.65 -11.69
C ASP A 12 -0.42 1.18 -10.36
N LEU A 13 -0.24 0.32 -9.37
CA LEU A 13 0.40 0.66 -8.10
C LEU A 13 1.85 1.10 -8.32
N LEU A 14 2.64 0.30 -9.05
CA LEU A 14 4.03 0.63 -9.35
C LEU A 14 4.17 1.96 -10.10
N ALA A 15 3.31 2.20 -11.09
CA ALA A 15 3.30 3.46 -11.82
C ALA A 15 2.92 4.66 -10.92
N ALA A 16 1.97 4.49 -10.00
CA ALA A 16 1.58 5.54 -9.07
C ALA A 16 2.66 5.85 -8.03
N LEU A 17 3.37 4.81 -7.53
CA LEU A 17 4.51 4.97 -6.63
C LEU A 17 5.66 5.72 -7.32
N ASP A 18 6.04 5.29 -8.54
CA ASP A 18 7.10 5.95 -9.32
C ASP A 18 6.75 7.40 -9.68
N ALA A 19 5.47 7.68 -9.97
CA ALA A 19 4.99 9.03 -10.23
C ALA A 19 4.83 9.90 -8.96
N ARG A 20 5.11 9.38 -7.76
CA ARG A 20 4.82 10.02 -6.47
C ARG A 20 3.38 10.55 -6.39
N ALA A 21 2.44 9.70 -6.80
CA ALA A 21 1.03 10.07 -6.85
C ALA A 21 0.50 10.39 -5.45
N GLY A 22 -0.44 11.34 -5.37
CA GLY A 22 -1.03 11.75 -4.09
C GLY A 22 -1.84 10.63 -3.41
N LEU A 23 -2.03 10.78 -2.10
CA LEU A 23 -2.63 9.78 -1.19
C LEU A 23 -3.97 9.20 -1.69
N LEU A 24 -4.83 10.03 -2.30
CA LEU A 24 -6.13 9.57 -2.80
C LEU A 24 -5.99 8.63 -4.00
N THR A 25 -4.99 8.84 -4.86
CA THR A 25 -4.71 7.96 -6.00
C THR A 25 -4.19 6.61 -5.51
N LEU A 26 -3.24 6.62 -4.57
CA LEU A 26 -2.73 5.40 -3.93
C LEU A 26 -3.87 4.62 -3.28
N ARG A 27 -4.69 5.30 -2.49
CA ARG A 27 -5.86 4.70 -1.84
C ARG A 27 -6.83 4.07 -2.83
N ALA A 28 -7.14 4.75 -3.93
CA ALA A 28 -8.05 4.21 -4.95
C ALA A 28 -7.51 2.91 -5.57
N ILE A 29 -6.20 2.80 -5.75
CA ILE A 29 -5.56 1.57 -6.24
C ILE A 29 -5.61 0.47 -5.17
N LEU A 30 -5.29 0.80 -3.92
CA LEU A 30 -5.35 -0.14 -2.79
C LEU A 30 -6.77 -0.70 -2.57
N LEU A 31 -7.81 0.11 -2.72
CA LEU A 31 -9.21 -0.34 -2.66
C LEU A 31 -9.55 -1.37 -3.75
N ARG A 32 -8.88 -1.34 -4.91
CA ARG A 32 -9.09 -2.35 -5.96
C ARG A 32 -8.53 -3.72 -5.55
N TYR A 33 -7.41 -3.76 -4.83
CA TYR A 33 -6.91 -5.00 -4.24
C TYR A 33 -7.91 -5.54 -3.21
N GLN A 34 -8.36 -4.69 -2.29
CA GLN A 34 -9.33 -5.08 -1.27
C GLN A 34 -10.62 -5.63 -1.89
N ALA A 35 -11.18 -4.93 -2.89
CA ALA A 35 -12.38 -5.36 -3.61
C ALA A 35 -12.18 -6.69 -4.36
N SER A 36 -10.94 -7.06 -4.68
CA SER A 36 -10.57 -8.33 -5.32
C SER A 36 -10.33 -9.47 -4.33
N GLY A 37 -10.57 -9.25 -3.02
CA GLY A 37 -10.36 -10.25 -1.97
C GLY A 37 -8.91 -10.40 -1.52
N VAL A 38 -8.02 -9.49 -1.93
CA VAL A 38 -6.63 -9.48 -1.49
C VAL A 38 -6.54 -8.97 -0.05
N THR A 39 -5.71 -9.63 0.75
CA THR A 39 -5.50 -9.29 2.16
C THR A 39 -4.51 -8.14 2.33
N ALA A 40 -4.63 -7.40 3.44
CA ALA A 40 -3.65 -6.38 3.82
C ALA A 40 -2.22 -6.94 3.87
N ALA A 41 -2.05 -8.15 4.43
CA ALA A 41 -0.76 -8.81 4.56
C ALA A 41 -0.06 -9.05 3.20
N GLN A 42 -0.81 -9.43 2.16
CA GLN A 42 -0.25 -9.61 0.82
C GLN A 42 0.28 -8.28 0.25
N VAL A 43 -0.53 -7.21 0.34
CA VAL A 43 -0.15 -5.90 -0.18
C VAL A 43 0.98 -5.28 0.64
N ALA A 44 0.96 -5.43 1.96
CA ALA A 44 2.03 -4.99 2.85
C ALA A 44 3.35 -5.69 2.52
N GLY A 45 3.31 -7.01 2.26
CA GLY A 45 4.48 -7.77 1.82
C GLY A 45 5.07 -7.23 0.52
N LEU A 46 4.23 -6.97 -0.50
CA LEU A 46 4.66 -6.35 -1.75
C LEU A 46 5.32 -4.99 -1.52
N LEU A 47 4.71 -4.11 -0.73
CA LEU A 47 5.25 -2.78 -0.44
C LEU A 47 6.58 -2.86 0.35
N GLN A 48 6.71 -3.80 1.28
CA GLN A 48 7.97 -4.02 2.01
C GLN A 48 9.09 -4.51 1.10
N GLU A 49 8.80 -5.42 0.15
CA GLU A 49 9.76 -5.86 -0.86
C GLU A 49 10.23 -4.69 -1.74
N LEU A 50 9.31 -3.82 -2.17
CA LEU A 50 9.64 -2.63 -2.96
C LEU A 50 10.50 -1.64 -2.16
N ARG A 51 10.14 -1.40 -0.90
CA ARG A 51 10.91 -0.55 0.01
C ARG A 51 12.34 -1.04 0.18
N ALA A 52 12.52 -2.34 0.40
CA ALA A 52 13.85 -2.94 0.55
C ALA A 52 14.71 -2.89 -0.73
N ALA A 53 14.08 -2.72 -1.90
CA ALA A 53 14.74 -2.72 -3.19
C ALA A 53 15.10 -1.31 -3.71
N THR A 54 14.52 -0.24 -3.13
CA THR A 54 14.79 1.15 -3.56
C THR A 54 15.92 1.78 -2.74
N GLN A 55 16.66 2.70 -3.36
CA GLN A 55 17.57 3.64 -2.68
C GLN A 55 17.12 5.10 -2.87
N ASP A 56 15.99 5.32 -3.56
CA ASP A 56 15.37 6.64 -3.72
C ASP A 56 14.50 6.93 -2.50
N GLU A 57 14.95 7.87 -1.67
CA GLU A 57 14.27 8.30 -0.43
C GLU A 57 12.85 8.81 -0.71
N ALA A 58 12.62 9.54 -1.81
CA ALA A 58 11.29 10.06 -2.13
C ALA A 58 10.32 8.96 -2.57
N LEU A 59 10.84 7.92 -3.22
CA LEU A 59 10.07 6.72 -3.51
C LEU A 59 9.80 5.92 -2.23
N GLU A 60 10.79 5.78 -1.35
CA GLU A 60 10.62 5.14 -0.04
C GLU A 60 9.51 5.82 0.78
N ASP A 61 9.50 7.14 0.85
CA ASP A 61 8.45 7.92 1.54
C ASP A 61 7.05 7.61 0.97
N THR A 62 6.92 7.57 -0.36
CA THR A 62 5.64 7.24 -1.01
C THR A 62 5.20 5.80 -0.72
N ILE A 63 6.14 4.87 -0.61
CA ILE A 63 5.86 3.48 -0.22
C ILE A 63 5.41 3.40 1.24
N LEU A 64 6.01 4.20 2.13
CA LEU A 64 5.61 4.29 3.54
C LEU A 64 4.20 4.85 3.69
N ASP A 65 3.83 5.88 2.92
CA ASP A 65 2.46 6.42 2.89
C ASP A 65 1.44 5.32 2.49
N ALA A 66 1.77 4.50 1.50
CA ALA A 66 0.92 3.38 1.09
C ALA A 66 0.85 2.29 2.18
N LEU A 67 1.96 1.99 2.86
CA LEU A 67 2.00 1.05 3.98
C LEU A 67 1.10 1.51 5.12
N ASP A 68 1.08 2.80 5.46
CA ASP A 68 0.22 3.34 6.51
C ASP A 68 -1.26 3.14 6.21
N MET A 69 -1.68 3.22 4.94
CA MET A 69 -3.05 2.94 4.50
C MET A 69 -3.43 1.46 4.61
N VAL A 70 -2.46 0.58 4.35
CA VAL A 70 -2.63 -0.88 4.38
C VAL A 70 -2.66 -1.40 5.82
N THR A 71 -1.79 -0.87 6.67
CA THR A 71 -1.56 -1.31 8.05
C THR A 71 -2.35 -0.50 9.08
N GLY A 72 -2.97 0.61 8.66
CA GLY A 72 -3.93 1.37 9.47
C GLY A 72 -3.31 2.45 10.37
N TRP A 73 -2.05 2.82 10.15
CA TRP A 73 -1.37 3.95 10.82
C TRP A 73 -1.80 5.32 10.28
N CYS A 74 -2.57 5.37 9.19
CA CYS A 74 -3.17 6.59 8.67
C CYS A 74 -4.52 6.96 9.33
N GLY A 75 -5.00 8.17 9.02
CA GLY A 75 -6.35 8.62 9.34
C GLY A 75 -7.44 7.69 8.80
N PRO A 76 -8.62 7.60 9.46
CA PRO A 76 -9.69 6.66 9.09
C PRO A 76 -10.20 6.85 7.66
N GLU A 77 -10.16 8.08 7.13
CA GLU A 77 -10.56 8.41 5.76
C GLU A 77 -9.62 7.85 4.69
N LEU A 78 -8.36 7.61 5.04
CA LEU A 78 -7.35 7.05 4.14
C LEU A 78 -7.19 5.54 4.28
N ARG A 79 -7.63 4.97 5.41
CA ARG A 79 -7.51 3.55 5.70
C ARG A 79 -8.22 2.71 4.64
N VAL A 80 -7.59 1.60 4.27
CA VAL A 80 -8.14 0.64 3.31
C VAL A 80 -8.60 -0.63 4.02
N TRP A 81 -7.73 -1.27 4.80
CA TRP A 81 -8.12 -2.43 5.61
C TRP A 81 -8.37 -2.01 7.05
N ASP A 82 -9.58 -2.27 7.53
CA ASP A 82 -9.89 -2.24 8.94
C ASP A 82 -9.43 -3.57 9.54
N GLU A 83 -8.22 -3.61 10.10
CA GLU A 83 -7.94 -4.66 11.08
C GLU A 83 -8.85 -4.42 12.29
N ALA A 84 -9.98 -5.13 12.30
CA ALA A 84 -10.78 -5.29 13.49
C ALA A 84 -9.93 -6.01 14.56
N GLY A 85 -9.47 -5.27 15.58
CA GLY A 85 -9.21 -5.85 16.91
C GLY A 85 -7.75 -6.06 17.37
N GLY A 86 -6.76 -5.38 16.80
CA GLY A 86 -5.35 -5.49 17.25
C GLY A 86 -4.82 -4.24 17.94
N ASN A 87 -5.16 -4.03 19.22
CA ASN A 87 -4.46 -3.18 20.18
C ASN A 87 -3.83 -1.87 19.63
N ARG A 88 -4.66 -0.85 19.34
CA ARG A 88 -4.17 0.54 19.34
C ARG A 88 -3.89 0.89 20.80
N ALA A 89 -2.61 0.86 21.18
CA ALA A 89 -2.17 1.33 22.49
C ALA A 89 -2.76 2.73 22.73
N SER A 90 -3.62 2.80 23.74
CA SER A 90 -4.05 4.06 24.35
C SER A 90 -2.89 4.74 25.07
#